data_AF-A0A517YJA7-F1
#
_entry.id   AF-A0A517YJA7-F1
#
_cell.length_a   1.000
_cell.length_b   1.000
_cell.length_c   1.000
_cell.angle_alpha   90.00
_cell.angle_beta   90.00
_cell.angle_gamma   90.00
#
_symmetry.space_group_name_H-M   'P 1'
#
loop_
_entity.id
_entity.type
_entity.pdbx_description
1 polymer ?
#
loop_
_entity_poly.entity_id
_entity_poly.type
_entity_poly.pdbx_seq_one_letter_code
_entity_poly.pdbx_strand_id
1 'polypeptide(L)' 'MSEVSSAPQLRTIGRMAAELGVSIYRINHIIATRSHIHPAARAGTLRLFDAETLSQVQYELNLQNARRHSRGGDGSA' A
#
# COMPACT_ATOMS: atom_id res chain seq x y z
N MET A 1 -1.42 -25.86 8.92
CA MET A 1 -2.57 -24.95 8.79
C MET A 1 -2.37 -23.84 9.80
N SER A 2 -1.95 -22.65 9.36
CA SER A 2 -1.68 -21.54 10.28
C SER A 2 -3.00 -21.02 10.85
N GLU A 3 -3.04 -20.91 12.18
CA GLU A 3 -4.17 -20.37 12.94
C GLU A 3 -4.48 -18.94 12.47
N VAL A 4 -5.71 -18.71 12.01
CA VAL A 4 -6.17 -17.35 11.66
C VAL A 4 -6.44 -16.65 12.97
N SER A 5 -5.47 -15.87 13.44
CA SER A 5 -5.66 -15.00 14.60
C SER A 5 -6.88 -14.11 14.35
N SER A 6 -7.93 -14.27 15.17
CA SER A 6 -9.16 -13.48 15.10
C SER A 6 -8.96 -12.01 15.51
N ALA A 7 -7.77 -11.65 16.00
CA ALA A 7 -7.47 -10.29 16.40
C ALA A 7 -7.19 -9.41 15.16
N PRO A 8 -7.79 -8.21 15.07
CA PRO A 8 -7.47 -7.27 14.02
C PRO A 8 -5.98 -6.95 14.00
N GLN A 9 -5.33 -7.15 12.85
CA GLN A 9 -3.91 -6.86 12.69
C GLN A 9 -3.69 -5.50 12.04
N LEU A 10 -3.01 -4.63 12.78
CA LEU A 10 -2.56 -3.34 12.30
C LEU A 10 -1.11 -3.42 11.82
N ARG A 11 -0.80 -2.65 10.78
CA ARG A 11 0.49 -2.63 10.08
C ARG A 11 1.08 -1.24 10.13
N THR A 12 2.40 -1.17 10.33
CA THR A 12 3.16 0.05 10.03
C THR A 12 3.41 0.13 8.52
N ILE A 13 3.80 1.31 8.02
CA ILE A 13 4.19 1.49 6.61
C ILE A 13 5.30 0.50 6.21
N GLY A 14 6.27 0.27 7.09
CA GLY A 14 7.34 -0.71 6.85
C GLY A 14 6.81 -2.14 6.71
N ARG A 15 5.81 -2.51 7.51
CA ARG A 15 5.18 -3.83 7.38
C ARG A 15 4.37 -3.96 6.09
N MET A 16 3.63 -2.93 5.69
CA MET A 16 2.94 -2.89 4.39
C MET A 16 3.92 -3.02 3.22
N ALA A 17 5.07 -2.34 3.29
CA ALA A 17 6.12 -2.42 2.28
C ALA A 17 6.65 -3.85 2.11
N ALA A 18 6.92 -4.54 3.23
CA ALA A 18 7.35 -5.92 3.22
C ALA A 18 6.28 -6.87 2.66
N GLU A 19 5.00 -6.67 3.02
CA GLU A 19 3.90 -7.51 2.54
C GLU A 19 3.59 -7.31 1.05
N LEU A 20 3.72 -6.07 0.54
CA LEU A 20 3.46 -5.73 -0.86
C LEU A 20 4.69 -5.86 -1.76
N GLY A 21 5.87 -6.13 -1.22
CA GLY A 21 7.11 -6.23 -1.98
C GLY A 21 7.52 -4.93 -2.69
N VAL A 22 7.21 -3.77 -2.10
CA VAL A 22 7.52 -2.45 -2.68
C VAL A 22 8.27 -1.56 -1.69
N SER A 23 8.90 -0.50 -2.18
CA SER A 23 9.59 0.45 -1.30
C SER A 23 8.63 1.29 -0.46
N ILE A 24 9.07 1.64 0.75
CA ILE A 24 8.37 2.55 1.66
C ILE A 24 8.05 3.88 0.97
N TYR A 25 8.96 4.38 0.11
CA TYR A 25 8.76 5.63 -0.63
C TYR A 25 7.51 5.58 -1.53
N ARG A 26 7.27 4.46 -2.24
CA ARG A 26 6.08 4.32 -3.10
C ARG A 26 4.79 4.36 -2.29
N ILE A 27 4.78 3.68 -1.14
CA ILE A 27 3.62 3.65 -0.24
C ILE A 27 3.38 5.05 0.34
N ASN A 28 4.43 5.73 0.83
CA ASN A 28 4.33 7.10 1.33
C ASN A 28 3.76 8.05 0.28
N HIS A 29 4.21 7.95 -0.97
CA HIS A 29 3.68 8.77 -2.06
C HIS A 29 2.19 8.53 -2.28
N ILE A 30 1.74 7.26 -2.29
CA ILE A 30 0.31 6.92 -2.42
C ILE A 30 -0.48 7.51 -1.25
N ILE A 31 -0.07 7.27 -0.02
CA ILE A 31 -0.77 7.76 1.18
C ILE A 31 -0.82 9.31 1.20
N ALA A 32 0.24 9.98 0.75
CA ALA A 32 0.28 11.44 0.70
C ALA A 32 -0.60 12.04 -0.41
N THR A 33 -0.80 11.33 -1.52
CA THR A 33 -1.52 11.84 -2.71
C THR A 33 -2.94 11.29 -2.87
N ARG A 34 -3.35 10.34 -2.02
CA ARG A 34 -4.69 9.75 -2.02
C ARG A 34 -5.39 10.10 -0.73
N SER A 35 -6.21 11.14 -0.81
CA SER A 35 -6.95 11.71 0.32
C SER A 35 -8.02 10.78 0.90
N HIS A 36 -8.28 9.62 0.32
CA HIS A 36 -9.20 8.62 0.88
C HIS A 36 -8.46 7.52 1.68
N ILE A 37 -7.13 7.48 1.62
CA ILE A 37 -6.31 6.49 2.33
C ILE A 37 -5.83 7.12 3.63
N HIS A 38 -6.34 6.61 4.76
CA HIS A 38 -6.04 7.15 6.08
C HIS A 38 -5.55 6.07 7.04
N PRO A 39 -4.80 6.45 8.09
CA PRO A 39 -4.43 5.49 9.13
C PRO A 39 -5.67 5.07 9.92
N ALA A 40 -5.77 3.78 10.21
CA ALA A 40 -6.78 3.24 11.12
C ALA A 40 -6.49 3.64 12.58
N ALA A 41 -5.21 3.79 12.95
CA ALA A 41 -4.82 4.18 14.30
C ALA A 41 -3.43 4.83 14.34
N ARG A 42 -3.02 5.24 15.55
CA ARG A 42 -1.66 5.68 15.87
C ARG A 42 -1.11 4.95 17.10
N ALA A 43 0.17 4.61 17.06
CA ALA A 43 0.94 4.15 18.22
C ALA A 43 2.09 5.14 18.46
N GLY A 44 1.86 6.11 19.34
CA GLY A 44 2.74 7.28 19.48
C GLY A 44 2.80 8.07 18.17
N THR A 45 3.99 8.18 17.58
CA THR A 45 4.21 8.85 16.29
C THR A 45 3.96 7.95 15.09
N LEU A 46 3.83 6.63 15.29
CA LEU A 46 3.64 5.68 14.20
C LEU A 46 2.19 5.66 13.72
N ARG A 47 2.01 5.75 12.40
CA ARG A 47 0.73 5.54 11.72
C ARG A 47 0.52 4.04 11.52
N LEU A 48 -0.66 3.56 11.91
CA LEU A 48 -1.06 2.17 11.78
C LEU A 48 -2.20 2.03 10.78
N PHE A 49 -2.15 0.96 10.00
CA PHE A 49 -3.03 0.70 8.86
C PHE A 49 -3.63 -0.69 8.98
N ASP A 50 -4.91 -0.80 8.68
CA ASP A 50 -5.64 -2.07 8.68
C ASP A 50 -5.48 -2.81 7.34
N ALA A 51 -6.17 -3.94 7.24
CA ALA A 51 -6.20 -4.74 6.01
C ALA A 51 -6.87 -4.00 4.85
N GLU A 52 -7.90 -3.19 5.13
CA GLU A 52 -8.58 -2.42 4.08
C GLU A 52 -7.63 -1.40 3.43
N THR A 53 -6.91 -0.65 4.25
CA THR A 53 -5.89 0.30 3.75
C THR A 53 -4.82 -0.41 2.92
N LEU A 54 -4.40 -1.62 3.34
CA LEU A 54 -3.45 -2.43 2.56
C LEU A 54 -3.98 -2.74 1.16
N SER A 55 -5.25 -3.16 1.05
CA SER A 55 -5.90 -3.42 -0.23
C SER A 55 -6.03 -2.17 -1.10
N GLN A 56 -6.36 -1.02 -0.50
CA GLN A 56 -6.43 0.26 -1.23
C GLN A 56 -5.05 0.67 -1.79
N VAL A 57 -3.99 0.53 -1.00
CA VAL A 57 -2.62 0.82 -1.45
C VAL A 57 -2.20 -0.14 -2.57
N GLN A 58 -2.54 -1.43 -2.45
CA GLN A 58 -2.28 -2.41 -3.50
C GLN A 58 -2.98 -2.05 -4.81
N TYR A 59 -4.24 -1.62 -4.74
CA TYR A 59 -4.99 -1.17 -5.90
C TYR A 59 -4.32 0.02 -6.60
N GLU A 60 -3.90 1.05 -5.85
CA GLU A 60 -3.22 2.22 -6.39
C GLU A 60 -1.86 1.88 -7.02
N LEU A 61 -1.11 0.94 -6.44
CA LEU A 61 0.14 0.44 -7.02
C LEU A 61 -0.11 -0.20 -8.39
N ASN A 62 -1.16 -1.03 -8.49
CA ASN A 62 -1.54 -1.69 -9.74
C ASN A 62 -1.94 -0.69 -10.81
N LEU A 63 -2.73 0.34 -10.45
CA LEU A 63 -3.08 1.43 -11.36
C LEU A 63 -1.86 2.20 -11.87
N GLN A 64 -0.91 2.55 -10.99
CA GLN A 64 0.32 3.22 -11.40
C GLN A 64 1.14 2.37 -12.36
N ASN A 65 1.27 1.07 -12.10
CA ASN A 65 2.00 0.15 -12.96
C ASN A 65 1.32 0.03 -14.34
N ALA A 66 -0.01 -0.14 -14.38
CA ALA A 66 -0.76 -0.19 -15.63
C ALA A 66 -0.56 1.08 -16.49
N ARG A 67 -0.60 2.27 -15.87
CA ARG A 67 -0.35 3.55 -16.54
C ARG A 67 1.08 3.70 -17.07
N ARG A 68 2.06 3.05 -16.44
CA ARG A 68 3.46 3.03 -16.94
C ARG A 68 3.59 2.11 -18.14
N HIS A 69 2.98 0.93 -18.10
CA HIS A 69 2.97 0.01 -19.23
C HIS A 69 2.27 0.61 -20.46
N SER A 70 1.14 1.31 -20.28
CA SER A 70 0.44 1.95 -21.40
C SER A 70 1.22 3.10 -22.04
N ARG A 71 2.12 3.76 -21.31
CA ARG A 71 2.97 4.85 -21.83
C ARG A 71 4.25 4.37 -22.51
N GLY A 72 4.68 3.13 -22.24
CA GLY A 72 5.87 2.53 -22.84
C GLY A 72 5.60 1.68 -24.08
N GLY A 73 4.34 1.53 -24.50
CA GLY A 73 3.93 0.68 -25.62
C GLY A 73 3.98 1.33 -27.01
N ASP A 74 4.34 2.61 -27.11
CA ASP A 74 4.27 3.41 -28.35
C ASP A 74 5.65 3.79 -28.91
N GLY A 75 6.72 3.11 -28.45
CA GLY A 75 8.11 3.51 -28.70
C GLY A 75 9.05 2.37 -29.09
N SER A 76 8.57 1.30 -29.71
CA SER A 76 9.46 0.31 -30.35
C SER A 76 8.81 -0.23 -31.62
N ALA A 77 9.07 0.47 -32.72
CA ALA A 77 9.07 0.02 -34.10
C ALA A 77 10.49 0.20 -34.65
#